data_AF-A0A7K2BYR9-F1
#
_entry.id   AF-A0A7K2BYR9-F1
#
_cell.length_a   1.000
_cell.length_b   1.000
_cell.length_c   1.000
_cell.angle_alpha   90.00
_cell.angle_beta   90.00
_cell.angle_gamma   90.00
#
_symmetry.space_group_name_H-M   'P 1'
#
loop_
_entity.id
_entity.type
_entity.pdbx_description
1 polymer ?
#
loop_
_entity_poly.entity_id
_entity_poly.type
_entity_poly.pdbx_seq_one_letter_code
_entity_poly.pdbx_strand_id
1 'polypeptide(L)'
;MALPLLLLYEIGIVWVNRGNAEEVRIVADIWLKDLIPSFGLTHELILFSVVLVVGMLIVAIEWKKKIRFHSKYPGFIILESTVYAILFAFIVSGFTHWLMSPMMSAQEVQHEPNLVMQLVLSLGAGLYEELFFRVLLVGGLAFVLQLAFPKAKVLMYVLAAVIGAIAFSAMHHLGNMGDSWELGVFVYRAIGGLIFNAVFLIRGFAVVAWAHAIYDVMVFTGFFSLLQGV
;
A
#
# COMPACT_ATOMS: atom_id res chain seq x y z
N MET A 1 -2.46 15.11 -2.44
CA MET A 1 -3.75 14.42 -2.71
C MET A 1 -3.90 13.09 -1.98
N ALA A 2 -2.90 12.66 -1.18
CA ALA A 2 -3.06 11.57 -0.21
C ALA A 2 -3.74 12.04 1.10
N LEU A 3 -3.84 13.35 1.37
CA LEU A 3 -4.47 13.91 2.58
C LEU A 3 -5.92 13.44 2.80
N PRO A 4 -6.81 13.39 1.78
CA PRO A 4 -8.15 12.84 1.99
C PRO A 4 -8.12 11.37 2.40
N LEU A 5 -7.19 10.57 1.84
CA LEU A 5 -7.02 9.16 2.21
C LEU A 5 -6.58 9.03 3.68
N LEU A 6 -5.59 9.84 4.09
CA LEU A 6 -5.16 9.93 5.50
C LEU A 6 -6.30 10.31 6.43
N LEU A 7 -7.04 11.37 6.14
CA LEU A 7 -8.15 11.81 7.00
C LEU A 7 -9.24 10.76 7.11
N LEU A 8 -9.61 10.10 6.00
CA LEU A 8 -10.61 9.04 6.02
C LEU A 8 -10.15 7.85 6.87
N TYR A 9 -8.89 7.46 6.76
CA TYR A 9 -8.32 6.41 7.60
C TYR A 9 -8.29 6.80 9.08
N GLU A 10 -7.69 7.95 9.43
CA GLU A 10 -7.50 8.36 10.84
C GLU A 10 -8.84 8.55 11.57
N ILE A 11 -9.83 9.14 10.89
CA ILE A 11 -11.18 9.27 11.45
C ILE A 11 -11.84 7.90 11.56
N GLY A 12 -11.68 7.06 10.54
CA GLY A 12 -12.26 5.73 10.47
C GLY A 12 -11.73 4.79 11.56
N ILE A 13 -10.42 4.77 11.79
CA ILE A 13 -9.78 3.85 12.74
C ILE A 13 -10.15 4.23 14.18
N VAL A 14 -10.23 5.53 14.49
CA VAL A 14 -10.74 6.02 15.77
C VAL A 14 -12.20 5.62 15.98
N TRP A 15 -13.02 5.61 14.92
CA TRP A 15 -14.41 5.18 15.01
C TRP A 15 -14.55 3.67 15.20
N VAL A 16 -13.81 2.87 14.42
CA VAL A 16 -13.81 1.40 14.50
C VAL A 16 -13.34 0.92 15.87
N ASN A 17 -12.29 1.53 16.44
CA ASN A 17 -11.75 1.12 17.74
C ASN A 17 -12.58 1.60 18.94
N ARG A 18 -13.63 2.42 18.74
CA ARG A 18 -14.56 2.77 19.82
C ARG A 18 -15.42 1.57 20.20
N GLY A 19 -15.07 0.92 21.30
CA GLY A 19 -15.86 -0.16 21.89
C GLY A 19 -15.41 -1.57 21.52
N ASN A 20 -14.30 -1.72 20.78
CA ASN A 20 -13.65 -3.01 20.60
C ASN A 20 -12.75 -3.33 21.80
N ALA A 21 -12.76 -4.59 22.23
CA ALA A 21 -11.92 -5.08 23.34
C ALA A 21 -10.45 -5.22 22.94
N GLU A 22 -10.19 -5.50 21.66
CA GLU A 22 -8.87 -5.51 21.05
C GLU A 22 -8.80 -4.46 19.95
N GLU A 23 -7.64 -3.83 19.82
CA GLU A 23 -7.45 -2.74 18.90
C GLU A 23 -7.19 -3.24 17.48
N VAL A 24 -8.01 -2.77 16.54
CA VAL A 24 -7.83 -3.02 15.11
C VAL A 24 -6.72 -2.13 14.60
N ARG A 25 -5.76 -2.73 13.89
CA ARG A 25 -4.56 -2.07 13.39
C ARG A 25 -4.24 -2.52 11.98
N ILE A 26 -3.54 -1.68 11.24
CA ILE A 26 -3.05 -2.02 9.91
C ILE A 26 -1.82 -2.93 10.00
N VAL A 27 -1.59 -3.74 8.97
CA VAL A 27 -0.48 -4.70 8.93
C VAL A 27 0.87 -3.98 9.04
N ALA A 28 1.00 -2.78 8.46
CA ALA A 28 2.20 -1.97 8.57
C ALA A 28 2.60 -1.62 10.02
N ASP A 29 1.63 -1.49 10.94
CA ASP A 29 1.91 -1.28 12.37
C ASP A 29 2.56 -2.52 12.99
N ILE A 30 2.10 -3.70 12.60
CA ILE A 30 2.62 -4.99 13.09
C ILE A 30 4.06 -5.16 12.64
N TRP A 31 4.36 -4.88 11.38
CA TRP A 31 5.74 -4.94 10.88
C TRP A 31 6.67 -3.99 11.62
N LEU A 32 6.22 -2.77 11.93
CA LEU A 32 7.02 -1.84 12.72
C LEU A 32 7.25 -2.30 14.14
N LYS A 33 6.25 -2.92 14.76
CA LYS A 33 6.38 -3.54 16.08
C LYS A 33 7.43 -4.65 16.08
N ASP A 34 7.42 -5.51 15.07
CA ASP A 34 8.37 -6.62 14.96
C ASP A 34 9.79 -6.14 14.60
N LEU A 35 9.92 -5.06 13.82
CA LEU A 35 11.21 -4.49 13.42
C LEU A 35 11.85 -3.60 14.50
N ILE A 36 11.04 -2.95 15.34
CA ILE A 36 11.51 -1.99 16.36
C ILE A 36 10.88 -2.33 17.72
N PRO A 37 11.31 -3.41 18.39
CA PRO A 37 10.69 -3.86 19.65
C PRO A 37 10.95 -2.92 20.84
N SER A 38 11.89 -1.98 20.71
CA SER A 38 12.53 -1.28 21.83
C SER A 38 12.08 0.16 22.06
N PHE A 39 11.20 0.72 21.23
CA PHE A 39 10.69 2.08 21.42
C PHE A 39 9.37 2.06 22.18
N GLY A 40 9.36 2.55 23.43
CA GLY A 40 8.15 2.67 24.27
C GLY A 40 7.14 3.74 23.81
N LEU A 41 7.18 4.15 22.55
CA LEU A 41 6.15 4.99 21.91
C LEU A 41 5.03 4.10 21.38
N THR A 42 3.78 4.54 21.45
CA THR A 42 2.69 3.84 20.75
C THR A 42 2.97 3.87 19.25
N HIS A 43 2.96 2.70 18.60
CA HIS A 43 3.44 2.51 17.22
C HIS A 43 2.66 3.33 16.19
N GLU A 44 1.38 3.63 16.45
CA GLU A 44 0.58 4.61 15.69
C GLU A 44 1.26 5.97 15.60
N LEU A 45 1.82 6.45 16.72
CA LEU A 45 2.52 7.73 16.75
C LEU A 45 3.77 7.67 15.87
N ILE A 46 4.42 6.51 15.71
CA ILE A 46 5.58 6.36 14.84
C ILE A 46 5.15 6.51 13.38
N LEU A 47 4.16 5.75 12.92
CA LEU A 47 3.68 5.84 11.54
C LEU A 47 3.12 7.22 11.21
N PHE A 48 2.29 7.77 12.09
CA PHE A 48 1.75 9.11 11.94
C PHE A 48 2.88 10.17 11.90
N SER A 49 3.90 10.03 12.76
CA SER A 49 5.07 10.92 12.74
C SER A 49 5.86 10.80 11.45
N VAL A 50 6.03 9.59 10.91
CA VAL A 50 6.70 9.37 9.62
C VAL A 50 5.93 10.04 8.48
N VAL A 51 4.59 9.85 8.41
CA VAL A 51 3.73 10.55 7.44
C VAL A 51 3.89 12.06 7.56
N LEU A 52 3.83 12.60 8.78
CA LEU A 52 3.95 14.03 9.03
C LEU A 52 5.31 14.57 8.63
N VAL A 53 6.40 13.91 9.01
CA VAL A 53 7.77 14.34 8.67
C VAL A 53 7.98 14.31 7.16
N VAL A 54 7.62 13.20 6.49
CA VAL A 54 7.73 13.09 5.04
C VAL A 54 6.86 14.13 4.34
N GLY A 55 5.62 14.31 4.80
CA GLY A 55 4.70 15.32 4.28
C GLY A 55 5.25 16.75 4.42
N MET A 56 5.78 17.10 5.60
CA MET A 56 6.40 18.40 5.85
C MET A 56 7.65 18.62 5.00
N LEU A 57 8.51 17.61 4.83
CA LEU A 57 9.69 17.70 3.96
C LEU A 57 9.30 17.95 2.51
N ILE A 58 8.30 17.24 1.99
CA ILE A 58 7.79 17.46 0.63
C ILE A 58 7.25 18.88 0.49
N VAL A 59 6.41 19.35 1.42
CA VAL A 59 5.87 20.71 1.40
C VAL A 59 6.98 21.76 1.46
N ALA A 60 8.02 21.56 2.28
CA ALA A 60 9.15 22.47 2.37
C ALA A 60 9.96 22.53 1.07
N ILE A 61 10.23 21.37 0.44
CA ILE A 61 10.93 21.28 -0.86
C ILE A 61 10.11 21.96 -1.96
N GLU A 62 8.78 21.80 -1.92
CA GLU A 62 7.89 22.29 -2.97
C GLU A 62 7.32 23.68 -2.69
N TRP A 63 7.61 24.29 -1.55
CA TRP A 63 7.02 25.57 -1.11
C TRP A 63 7.20 26.71 -2.12
N LYS A 64 8.32 26.71 -2.85
CA LYS A 64 8.62 27.73 -3.87
C LYS A 64 7.95 27.46 -5.22
N LYS A 65 7.45 26.24 -5.45
CA LYS A 65 6.68 25.91 -6.64
C LYS A 65 5.28 26.48 -6.42
N LYS A 66 4.85 27.43 -7.27
CA LYS A 66 3.49 27.99 -7.27
C LYS A 66 2.48 26.95 -7.81
N ILE A 67 2.34 25.82 -7.12
CA ILE A 67 1.46 24.72 -7.51
C ILE A 67 0.02 25.24 -7.39
N ARG A 68 -0.63 25.45 -8.53
CA ARG A 68 -2.03 25.88 -8.57
C ARG A 68 -2.93 24.71 -8.18
N PHE A 69 -3.58 24.82 -7.03
CA PHE A 69 -4.61 23.86 -6.64
C PHE A 69 -5.84 24.04 -7.53
N HIS A 70 -6.27 22.97 -8.20
CA HIS A 70 -7.49 22.97 -9.01
C HIS A 70 -8.45 21.97 -8.38
N SER A 71 -9.66 22.44 -8.05
CA SER A 71 -10.66 21.66 -7.28
C SER A 71 -11.08 20.34 -7.94
N LYS A 72 -10.81 20.16 -9.24
CA LYS A 72 -11.15 18.94 -9.99
C LYS A 72 -10.09 17.84 -9.89
N TYR A 73 -8.86 18.17 -9.53
CA TYR A 73 -7.75 17.20 -9.50
C TYR A 73 -7.95 16.02 -8.53
N PRO A 74 -8.58 16.17 -7.34
CA PRO A 74 -8.83 15.02 -6.47
C PRO A 74 -9.69 13.94 -7.16
N GLY A 75 -10.75 14.34 -7.87
CA GLY A 75 -11.62 13.41 -8.58
C GLY A 75 -10.90 12.69 -9.73
N PHE A 76 -10.06 13.39 -10.49
CA PHE A 76 -9.27 12.78 -11.55
C PHE A 76 -8.25 11.76 -11.02
N ILE A 77 -7.61 12.05 -9.88
CA ILE A 77 -6.67 11.09 -9.26
C ILE A 77 -7.40 9.84 -8.81
N ILE A 78 -8.56 9.96 -8.17
CA ILE A 78 -9.34 8.78 -7.76
C ILE A 78 -9.74 7.97 -8.99
N LEU A 79 -10.25 8.61 -10.04
CA LEU A 79 -10.62 7.94 -11.29
C LEU A 79 -9.43 7.21 -11.93
N GLU A 80 -8.29 7.88 -12.05
CA GLU A 80 -7.06 7.27 -12.56
C GLU A 80 -6.61 6.09 -11.70
N SER A 81 -6.69 6.23 -10.38
CA SER A 81 -6.33 5.18 -9.43
C SER A 81 -7.28 3.98 -9.54
N THR A 82 -8.57 4.20 -9.78
CA THR A 82 -9.54 3.14 -10.08
C THR A 82 -9.15 2.37 -11.34
N VAL A 83 -8.70 3.06 -12.40
CA VAL A 83 -8.20 2.38 -13.62
C VAL A 83 -6.99 1.52 -13.30
N TYR A 84 -6.02 2.03 -12.53
CA TYR A 84 -4.87 1.23 -12.10
C TYR A 84 -5.27 0.03 -11.24
N ALA A 85 -6.22 0.20 -10.31
CA ALA A 85 -6.73 -0.89 -9.46
C ALA A 85 -7.41 -2.00 -10.29
N ILE A 86 -8.25 -1.62 -11.27
CA ILE A 86 -8.90 -2.55 -12.19
C ILE A 86 -7.85 -3.29 -13.03
N LEU A 87 -6.90 -2.57 -13.62
CA LEU A 87 -5.82 -3.18 -14.42
C LEU A 87 -4.98 -4.15 -13.57
N PHE A 88 -4.64 -3.75 -12.35
CA PHE A 88 -3.89 -4.58 -11.43
C PHE A 88 -4.65 -5.88 -11.12
N ALA A 89 -5.93 -5.78 -10.81
CA ALA A 89 -6.75 -6.95 -10.54
C ALA A 89 -6.86 -7.92 -11.73
N PHE A 90 -6.98 -7.40 -12.97
CA PHE A 90 -6.96 -8.26 -14.16
C PHE A 90 -5.63 -8.97 -14.36
N ILE A 91 -4.51 -8.28 -14.12
CA ILE A 91 -3.17 -8.88 -14.24
C ILE A 91 -3.00 -9.98 -13.19
N VAL A 92 -3.41 -9.70 -11.95
CA VAL A 92 -3.33 -10.63 -10.83
C VAL A 92 -4.25 -11.82 -11.00
N SER A 93 -5.50 -11.63 -11.42
CA SER A 93 -6.46 -12.74 -11.59
C SER A 93 -6.02 -13.69 -12.70
N GLY A 94 -5.46 -13.17 -13.80
CA GLY A 94 -4.84 -13.99 -14.83
C GLY A 94 -3.67 -14.82 -14.28
N PHE A 95 -2.92 -14.28 -13.33
CA PHE A 95 -1.77 -14.95 -12.71
C PHE A 95 -2.19 -16.00 -11.67
N THR A 96 -3.19 -15.73 -10.84
CA THR A 96 -3.72 -16.70 -9.87
C THR A 96 -4.31 -17.92 -10.59
N HIS A 97 -5.04 -17.74 -11.69
CA HIS A 97 -5.54 -18.86 -12.50
C HIS A 97 -4.43 -19.70 -13.15
N TRP A 98 -3.28 -19.09 -13.46
CA TRP A 98 -2.16 -19.78 -14.12
C TRP A 98 -1.21 -20.47 -13.14
N LEU A 99 -0.99 -19.88 -11.96
CA LEU A 99 -0.03 -20.36 -10.97
C LEU A 99 -0.68 -21.16 -9.83
N MET A 100 -1.98 -20.98 -9.58
CA MET A 100 -2.68 -21.52 -8.40
C MET A 100 -3.98 -22.25 -8.81
N SER A 101 -3.97 -23.59 -8.75
CA SER A 101 -5.19 -24.39 -8.51
C SER A 101 -5.78 -23.98 -7.14
N PRO A 102 -7.08 -24.24 -6.80
CA PRO A 102 -7.81 -23.49 -5.78
C PRO A 102 -7.28 -23.76 -4.36
N MET A 103 -6.17 -23.11 -4.03
CA MET A 103 -5.47 -23.14 -2.75
C MET A 103 -5.26 -21.74 -2.20
N MET A 104 -5.56 -20.71 -3.00
CA MET A 104 -6.14 -19.51 -2.42
C MET A 104 -7.57 -19.85 -2.03
N SER A 105 -7.74 -20.66 -0.98
CA SER A 105 -8.90 -20.44 -0.13
C SER A 105 -8.80 -18.96 0.22
N ALA A 106 -9.72 -18.16 -0.32
CA ALA A 106 -10.06 -16.89 0.29
C ALA A 106 -10.01 -17.18 1.78
N GLN A 107 -9.02 -16.61 2.47
CA GLN A 107 -8.83 -16.89 3.87
C GLN A 107 -10.19 -16.59 4.47
N GLU A 108 -10.91 -17.65 4.88
CA GLU A 108 -12.25 -17.50 5.40
C GLU A 108 -12.03 -16.65 6.63
N VAL A 109 -12.33 -15.36 6.50
CA VAL A 109 -12.43 -14.47 7.63
C VAL A 109 -13.65 -15.00 8.36
N GLN A 110 -13.39 -15.94 9.27
CA GLN A 110 -14.35 -16.41 10.25
C GLN A 110 -14.70 -15.21 11.09
N HIS A 111 -15.75 -14.50 10.65
CA HIS A 111 -16.59 -13.47 11.26
C HIS A 111 -17.07 -12.60 10.09
N GLU A 112 -18.39 -12.48 9.90
CA GLU A 112 -19.00 -11.49 9.00
C GLU A 112 -18.28 -10.14 9.17
N PRO A 113 -17.34 -9.78 8.27
CA PRO A 113 -16.36 -8.80 8.65
C PRO A 113 -17.02 -7.43 8.49
N ASN A 114 -17.09 -6.68 9.59
CA ASN A 114 -17.68 -5.34 9.62
C ASN A 114 -17.18 -4.54 8.41
N LEU A 115 -18.08 -4.27 7.46
CA LEU A 115 -17.74 -3.64 6.17
C LEU A 115 -16.99 -2.32 6.37
N VAL A 116 -17.33 -1.59 7.43
CA VAL A 116 -16.65 -0.33 7.75
C VAL A 116 -15.23 -0.58 8.24
N MET A 117 -15.02 -1.63 9.05
CA MET A 117 -13.67 -2.03 9.49
C MET A 117 -12.79 -2.40 8.30
N GLN A 118 -13.30 -3.22 7.37
CA GLN A 118 -12.56 -3.62 6.18
C GLN A 118 -12.24 -2.41 5.29
N LEU A 119 -13.21 -1.53 5.07
CA LEU A 119 -12.99 -0.28 4.34
C LEU A 119 -11.86 0.54 4.97
N VAL A 120 -11.91 0.76 6.29
CA VAL A 120 -10.89 1.52 7.01
C VAL A 120 -9.52 0.86 6.89
N LEU A 121 -9.43 -0.46 7.04
CA LEU A 121 -8.17 -1.21 6.88
C LEU A 121 -7.61 -1.09 5.46
N SER A 122 -8.45 -1.17 4.43
CA SER A 122 -8.03 -0.96 3.02
C SER A 122 -7.49 0.44 2.78
N LEU A 123 -8.13 1.47 3.33
CA LEU A 123 -7.64 2.85 3.22
C LEU A 123 -6.27 3.01 3.91
N GLY A 124 -6.12 2.37 5.07
CA GLY A 124 -4.89 2.37 5.85
C GLY A 124 -3.75 1.62 5.16
N ALA A 125 -4.01 0.42 4.65
CA ALA A 125 -3.05 -0.38 3.88
C ALA A 125 -2.53 0.41 2.67
N GLY A 126 -3.45 0.93 1.85
CA GLY A 126 -3.09 1.75 0.69
C GLY A 126 -2.27 3.00 1.05
N LEU A 127 -2.51 3.62 2.20
CA LEU A 127 -1.73 4.79 2.62
C LEU A 127 -0.35 4.41 3.19
N TYR A 128 -0.33 3.59 4.22
CA TYR A 128 0.84 3.36 5.05
C TYR A 128 1.81 2.35 4.45
N GLU A 129 1.32 1.29 3.80
CA GLU A 129 2.19 0.34 3.11
C GLU A 129 2.85 1.00 1.90
N GLU A 130 2.10 1.79 1.13
CA GLU A 130 2.69 2.52 0.01
C GLU A 130 3.69 3.57 0.48
N LEU A 131 3.43 4.24 1.61
CA LEU A 131 4.41 5.18 2.17
C LEU A 131 5.70 4.44 2.53
N PHE A 132 5.59 3.33 3.25
CA PHE A 132 6.74 2.56 3.70
C PHE A 132 7.54 1.98 2.53
N PHE A 133 6.90 1.19 1.67
CA PHE A 133 7.61 0.49 0.62
C PHE A 133 8.02 1.40 -0.54
N ARG A 134 7.20 2.39 -0.91
CA ARG A 134 7.44 3.13 -2.17
C ARG A 134 8.21 4.40 -1.89
N VAL A 135 7.79 5.18 -0.89
CA VAL A 135 8.47 6.44 -0.57
C VAL A 135 9.76 6.18 0.20
N LEU A 136 9.70 5.44 1.31
CA LEU A 136 10.89 5.23 2.16
C LEU A 136 11.85 4.22 1.54
N LEU A 137 11.38 3.01 1.24
CA LEU A 137 12.25 1.96 0.73
C LEU A 137 12.67 2.21 -0.73
N VAL A 138 11.74 2.22 -1.69
CA VAL A 138 12.10 2.38 -3.12
C VAL A 138 12.66 3.77 -3.39
N GLY A 139 12.02 4.83 -2.91
CA GLY A 139 12.49 6.21 -3.08
C GLY A 139 13.83 6.46 -2.41
N GLY A 140 14.00 6.01 -1.16
CA GLY A 140 15.27 6.11 -0.43
C GLY A 140 16.39 5.30 -1.08
N LEU A 141 16.12 4.06 -1.48
CA LEU A 141 17.10 3.21 -2.17
C LEU A 141 17.50 3.81 -3.53
N ALA A 142 16.54 4.27 -4.33
CA ALA A 142 16.82 4.92 -5.60
C ALA A 142 17.65 6.19 -5.41
N PHE A 143 17.41 6.97 -4.34
CA PHE A 143 18.21 8.14 -4.00
C PHE A 143 19.66 7.76 -3.68
N VAL A 144 19.88 6.81 -2.76
CA VAL A 144 21.22 6.35 -2.37
C VAL A 144 21.99 5.77 -3.56
N LEU A 145 21.34 4.90 -4.35
CA LEU A 145 21.95 4.29 -5.53
C LEU A 145 22.34 5.35 -6.58
N GLN A 146 21.54 6.40 -6.76
CA GLN A 146 21.86 7.48 -7.69
C GLN A 146 22.99 8.39 -7.19
N LEU A 147 23.22 8.50 -5.89
CA LEU A 147 24.42 9.18 -5.37
C LEU A 147 25.70 8.42 -5.77
N ALA A 148 25.67 7.09 -5.72
CA ALA A 148 26.79 6.25 -6.13
C ALA A 148 26.95 6.17 -7.66
N PHE A 149 25.85 6.14 -8.41
CA PHE A 149 25.83 5.93 -9.86
C PHE A 149 25.00 7.00 -10.61
N PRO A 150 25.41 8.28 -10.59
CA PRO A 150 24.60 9.39 -11.10
C PRO A 150 24.35 9.36 -12.61
N LYS A 151 25.18 8.64 -13.38
CA LYS A 151 25.03 8.47 -14.83
C LYS A 151 24.06 7.34 -15.22
N ALA A 152 23.68 6.47 -14.28
CA ALA A 152 22.87 5.28 -14.54
C ALA A 152 21.45 5.38 -13.93
N LYS A 153 20.83 6.56 -13.98
CA LYS A 153 19.58 6.86 -13.24
C LYS A 153 18.47 5.84 -13.46
N VAL A 154 18.16 5.54 -14.72
CA VAL A 154 17.07 4.59 -15.06
C VAL A 154 17.36 3.21 -14.48
N LEU A 155 18.61 2.74 -14.61
CA LEU A 155 19.02 1.46 -14.05
C LEU A 155 18.88 1.44 -12.51
N MET A 156 19.25 2.53 -11.83
CA MET A 156 19.12 2.61 -10.36
C MET A 156 17.66 2.63 -9.90
N TYR A 157 16.75 3.25 -10.66
CA TYR A 157 15.31 3.16 -10.41
C TYR A 157 14.78 1.74 -10.60
N VAL A 158 15.18 1.06 -11.68
CA VAL A 158 14.78 -0.34 -11.94
C VAL A 158 15.29 -1.26 -10.85
N LEU A 159 16.56 -1.14 -10.44
CA LEU A 159 17.11 -1.93 -9.35
C LEU A 159 16.38 -1.67 -8.03
N ALA A 160 16.10 -0.40 -7.69
CA ALA A 160 15.34 -0.08 -6.50
C ALA A 160 13.92 -0.66 -6.53
N ALA A 161 13.25 -0.62 -7.69
CA ALA A 161 11.92 -1.20 -7.86
C ALA A 161 11.92 -2.72 -7.72
N VAL A 162 12.92 -3.42 -8.26
CA VAL A 162 13.05 -4.89 -8.14
C VAL A 162 13.35 -5.28 -6.69
N ILE A 163 14.33 -4.64 -6.06
CA ILE A 163 14.69 -4.89 -4.65
C ILE A 163 13.49 -4.60 -3.75
N GLY A 164 12.81 -3.47 -3.96
CA GLY A 164 11.63 -3.09 -3.20
C GLY A 164 10.46 -4.07 -3.36
N ALA A 165 10.25 -4.61 -4.55
CA ALA A 165 9.21 -5.62 -4.81
C ALA A 165 9.49 -6.96 -4.12
N ILE A 166 10.76 -7.40 -4.12
CA ILE A 166 11.20 -8.60 -3.40
C ILE A 166 11.05 -8.41 -1.89
N ALA A 167 11.47 -7.25 -1.36
CA ALA A 167 11.33 -6.93 0.05
C ALA A 167 9.85 -6.82 0.48
N PHE A 168 9.00 -6.20 -0.35
CA PHE A 168 7.55 -6.15 -0.15
C PHE A 168 6.97 -7.57 0.00
N SER A 169 7.29 -8.47 -0.93
CA SER A 169 6.85 -9.85 -0.87
C SER A 169 7.35 -10.58 0.38
N ALA A 170 8.64 -10.47 0.71
CA ALA A 170 9.21 -11.10 1.89
C ALA A 170 8.54 -10.63 3.19
N MET A 171 8.24 -9.33 3.33
CA MET A 171 7.57 -8.77 4.50
C MET A 171 6.16 -9.30 4.69
N HIS A 172 5.46 -9.65 3.61
CA HIS A 172 4.10 -10.23 3.69
C HIS A 172 4.07 -11.61 4.33
N HIS A 173 5.20 -12.30 4.46
CA HIS A 173 5.30 -13.60 5.13
C HIS A 173 5.76 -13.50 6.59
N LEU A 174 5.92 -12.28 7.13
CA LEU A 174 6.36 -12.06 8.51
C LEU A 174 5.19 -11.74 9.45
N GLY A 175 5.38 -12.06 10.72
CA GLY A 175 4.40 -11.81 11.78
C GLY A 175 3.26 -12.82 11.83
N ASN A 176 2.43 -12.74 12.87
CA ASN A 176 1.34 -13.69 13.11
C ASN A 176 0.19 -13.59 12.09
N MET A 177 0.15 -12.54 11.28
CA MET A 177 -0.82 -12.34 10.19
C MET A 177 -0.19 -12.48 8.80
N GLY A 178 1.05 -13.00 8.71
CA GLY A 178 1.75 -13.19 7.45
C GLY A 178 1.14 -14.31 6.59
N ASP A 179 1.27 -14.16 5.28
CA ASP A 179 0.90 -15.16 4.28
C ASP A 179 1.74 -16.45 4.45
N SER A 180 1.19 -17.60 4.05
CA SER A 180 1.92 -18.87 4.03
C SER A 180 3.19 -18.78 3.16
N TRP A 181 4.28 -19.39 3.62
CA TRP A 181 5.54 -19.45 2.86
C TRP A 181 5.42 -20.41 1.67
N GLU A 182 4.78 -19.94 0.61
CA GLU A 182 4.60 -20.64 -0.66
C GLU A 182 5.19 -19.82 -1.80
N LEU A 183 5.92 -20.48 -2.71
CA LEU A 183 6.54 -19.80 -3.85
C LEU A 183 5.49 -19.07 -4.71
N GLY A 184 4.30 -19.65 -4.86
CA GLY A 184 3.21 -19.03 -5.62
C GLY A 184 2.77 -17.69 -5.02
N VAL A 185 2.59 -17.66 -3.70
CA VAL A 185 2.20 -16.45 -2.96
C VAL A 185 3.32 -15.41 -2.98
N PHE A 186 4.57 -15.85 -2.80
CA PHE A 186 5.73 -14.96 -2.87
C PHE A 186 5.86 -14.29 -4.24
N VAL A 187 5.73 -15.06 -5.34
CA VAL A 187 5.82 -14.54 -6.70
C VAL A 187 4.64 -13.61 -7.00
N TYR A 188 3.43 -13.98 -6.57
CA TYR A 188 2.24 -13.14 -6.67
C TYR A 188 2.46 -11.77 -6.01
N ARG A 189 2.88 -11.75 -4.74
CA ARG A 189 3.17 -10.52 -3.99
C ARG A 189 4.31 -9.73 -4.62
N ALA A 190 5.35 -10.38 -5.13
CA ALA A 190 6.47 -9.71 -5.79
C ALA A 190 6.04 -9.02 -7.10
N ILE A 191 5.18 -9.66 -7.90
CA ILE A 191 4.63 -9.04 -9.11
C ILE A 191 3.75 -7.84 -8.74
N GLY A 192 2.91 -7.98 -7.71
CA GLY A 192 2.11 -6.86 -7.20
C GLY A 192 2.94 -5.69 -6.72
N GLY A 193 3.99 -5.98 -5.94
CA GLY A 193 4.98 -5.00 -5.52
C GLY A 193 5.61 -4.28 -6.71
N LEU A 194 5.99 -5.01 -7.76
CA LEU A 194 6.61 -4.43 -8.96
C LEU A 194 5.64 -3.54 -9.76
N ILE A 195 4.37 -3.94 -9.90
CA ILE A 195 3.35 -3.15 -10.58
C ILE A 195 3.11 -1.83 -9.83
N PHE A 196 2.92 -1.88 -8.51
CA PHE A 196 2.76 -0.66 -7.71
C PHE A 196 4.03 0.19 -7.67
N ASN A 197 5.24 -0.40 -7.71
CA ASN A 197 6.47 0.36 -7.89
C ASN A 197 6.50 1.10 -9.23
N ALA A 198 6.00 0.50 -10.31
CA ALA A 198 5.87 1.17 -11.61
C ALA A 198 4.87 2.34 -11.55
N VAL A 199 3.68 2.13 -10.97
CA VAL A 199 2.68 3.20 -10.78
C VAL A 199 3.27 4.34 -9.94
N PHE A 200 3.96 4.02 -8.85
CA PHE A 200 4.63 5.01 -8.01
C PHE A 200 5.66 5.83 -8.79
N LEU A 201 6.56 5.18 -9.53
CA LEU A 201 7.64 5.88 -10.25
C LEU A 201 7.14 6.73 -11.41
N ILE A 202 6.03 6.35 -12.05
CA ILE A 202 5.47 7.05 -13.21
C ILE A 202 4.48 8.14 -12.80
N ARG A 203 3.67 7.89 -11.76
CA ARG A 203 2.52 8.74 -11.39
C ARG A 203 2.62 9.37 -10.01
N GLY A 204 3.35 8.74 -9.09
CA GLY A 204 3.61 9.24 -7.75
C GLY A 204 2.72 8.61 -6.66
N PHE A 205 3.06 8.97 -5.41
CA PHE A 205 2.52 8.36 -4.19
C PHE A 205 0.99 8.37 -4.10
N ALA A 206 0.34 9.50 -4.41
CA ALA A 206 -1.11 9.60 -4.23
C ALA A 206 -1.88 8.62 -5.13
N VAL A 207 -1.44 8.40 -6.37
CA VAL A 207 -2.12 7.50 -7.32
C VAL A 207 -1.95 6.05 -6.89
N VAL A 208 -0.74 5.64 -6.51
CA VAL A 208 -0.51 4.25 -6.06
C VAL A 208 -1.24 3.95 -4.74
N ALA A 209 -1.28 4.90 -3.80
CA ALA A 209 -1.97 4.73 -2.53
C ALA A 209 -3.48 4.56 -2.69
N TRP A 210 -4.10 5.38 -3.54
CA TRP A 210 -5.51 5.21 -3.89
C TRP A 210 -5.75 3.92 -4.68
N ALA A 211 -4.86 3.56 -5.61
CA ALA A 211 -5.02 2.34 -6.41
C ALA A 211 -4.98 1.08 -5.52
N HIS A 212 -4.07 1.02 -4.57
CA HIS A 212 -3.99 -0.06 -3.59
C HIS A 212 -5.25 -0.09 -2.71
N ALA A 213 -5.65 1.03 -2.10
CA ALA A 213 -6.85 1.08 -1.26
C ALA A 213 -8.12 0.66 -2.03
N ILE A 214 -8.27 1.11 -3.28
CA ILE A 214 -9.41 0.74 -4.13
C ILE A 214 -9.35 -0.74 -4.49
N TYR A 215 -8.18 -1.28 -4.82
CA TYR A 215 -8.01 -2.70 -5.11
C TYR A 215 -8.47 -3.57 -3.93
N ASP A 216 -8.03 -3.26 -2.71
CA ASP A 216 -8.43 -4.00 -1.51
C ASP A 216 -9.95 -3.94 -1.30
N VAL A 217 -10.56 -2.76 -1.52
CA VAL A 217 -12.01 -2.60 -1.48
C VAL A 217 -12.70 -3.51 -2.49
N MET A 218 -12.20 -3.59 -3.72
CA MET A 218 -12.77 -4.45 -4.75
C MET A 218 -12.62 -5.94 -4.40
N VAL A 219 -11.52 -6.33 -3.76
CA VAL A 219 -11.29 -7.71 -3.30
C VAL A 219 -12.29 -8.08 -2.20
N PHE A 220 -12.39 -7.29 -1.13
CA PHE A 220 -13.23 -7.68 0.00
C PHE A 220 -14.74 -7.56 -0.28
N THR A 221 -15.14 -6.65 -1.16
CA THR A 221 -16.54 -6.53 -1.60
C THR A 221 -16.97 -7.61 -2.59
N GLY A 222 -16.03 -8.44 -3.08
CA GLY A 222 -16.31 -9.43 -4.12
C GLY A 222 -16.69 -8.82 -5.47
N PHE A 223 -16.29 -7.56 -5.72
CA PHE A 223 -16.64 -6.83 -6.94
C PHE A 223 -16.26 -7.60 -8.22
N PHE A 224 -15.18 -8.37 -8.18
CA PHE A 224 -14.75 -9.17 -9.33
C PHE A 224 -15.55 -10.46 -9.52
N SER A 225 -16.01 -11.10 -8.45
CA SER A 225 -16.93 -12.25 -8.54
C SER A 225 -18.23 -11.83 -9.23
N LEU A 226 -18.74 -10.63 -8.89
CA LEU A 226 -19.90 -10.02 -9.53
C LEU A 226 -19.71 -9.76 -11.03
N LEU A 227 -18.50 -9.40 -11.47
CA LEU A 227 -18.19 -9.18 -12.89
C LEU A 227 -17.96 -10.46 -13.69
N GLN A 228 -17.50 -11.52 -13.04
CA GLN A 228 -17.21 -12.82 -13.67
C GLN A 228 -18.41 -13.76 -13.66
N GLY A 229 -19.52 -13.38 -13.03
CA GLY A 229 -20.75 -14.17 -12.98
C GLY A 229 -20.64 -15.42 -12.09
N VAL A 230 -19.76 -15.37 -11.09
CA VAL A 230 -19.53 -16.42 -10.08
C VAL A 230 -20.00 -15.93 -8.72
#